data_AF-A0A291LVK2-F1
#
_entry.id   AF-A0A291LVK2-F1
#
_cell.length_a   1.000
_cell.length_b   1.000
_cell.length_c   1.000
_cell.angle_alpha   90.00
_cell.angle_beta   90.00
_cell.angle_gamma   90.00
#
_symmetry.space_group_name_H-M   'P 1'
#
loop_
_entity.id
_entity.type
_entity.pdbx_description
1 polymer ?
#
loop_
_entity_poly.entity_id
_entity_poly.type
_entity_poly.pdbx_seq_one_letter_code
_entity_poly.pdbx_strand_id
1 'polypeptide(L)'
;MLEQATIDGVQMTIDRLPVALTVADPSQPDCPLVAVNGRFQEMTGYAPADVIGRNCRFLQDGCDGSDNEAAREAIRTALSRARGVEVVLRNRTRDGEFFDNFLIMHPVALSYGNTPAIVGSQFRITGRTTDSDVAEQANQVRETLSRLNFERNRLRDERYRSLARSSVELVRTWSYRRYGQGN
;
A
#
# COMPACT_ATOMS: atom_id res chain seq x y z
N MET A 1 -9.90 -2.92 18.02
CA MET A 1 -9.81 -1.53 17.53
C MET A 1 -8.53 -0.92 18.07
N LEU A 2 -7.73 -0.33 17.20
CA LEU A 2 -6.52 0.41 17.58
C LEU A 2 -6.84 1.57 18.52
N GLU A 3 -5.99 1.80 19.51
CA GLU A 3 -6.11 2.94 20.43
C GLU A 3 -5.79 4.25 19.72
N GLN A 4 -6.48 5.34 20.08
CA GLN A 4 -6.31 6.66 19.44
C GLN A 4 -4.87 7.16 19.53
N ALA A 5 -4.20 6.98 20.67
CA ALA A 5 -2.80 7.38 20.84
C ALA A 5 -1.86 6.66 19.87
N THR A 6 -2.11 5.38 19.59
CA THR A 6 -1.34 4.61 18.58
C THR A 6 -1.61 5.14 17.18
N ILE A 7 -2.88 5.44 16.85
CA ILE A 7 -3.25 6.02 15.56
C ILE A 7 -2.56 7.37 15.36
N ASP A 8 -2.59 8.25 16.36
CA ASP A 8 -1.96 9.58 16.30
C ASP A 8 -0.45 9.47 16.10
N GLY A 9 0.24 8.59 16.83
CA GLY A 9 1.68 8.38 16.67
C GLY A 9 2.07 7.86 15.29
N VAL A 10 1.25 6.97 14.71
CA VAL A 10 1.44 6.49 13.34
C VAL A 10 1.15 7.59 12.32
N GLN A 11 0.07 8.35 12.49
CA GLN A 11 -0.30 9.47 11.62
C GLN A 11 0.87 10.48 11.53
N MET A 12 1.42 10.90 12.68
CA MET A 12 2.60 11.77 12.74
C MET A 12 3.82 11.21 11.99
N THR A 13 3.96 9.89 11.97
CA THR A 13 5.05 9.21 11.26
C THR A 13 4.82 9.22 9.75
N ILE A 14 3.64 8.83 9.28
CA ILE A 14 3.34 8.69 7.85
C ILE A 14 3.16 10.03 7.12
N ASP A 15 2.76 11.10 7.82
CA ASP A 15 2.57 12.43 7.24
C ASP A 15 3.86 13.08 6.73
N ARG A 16 5.01 12.65 7.27
CA ARG A 16 6.32 13.18 6.91
C ARG A 16 6.97 12.44 5.74
N LEU A 17 6.30 11.41 5.21
CA LEU A 17 6.89 10.51 4.23
C LEU A 17 6.46 10.90 2.81
N PRO A 18 7.36 10.78 1.82
CA PRO A 18 7.11 11.23 0.45
C PRO A 18 6.20 10.30 -0.35
N VAL A 19 5.84 9.13 0.18
CA VAL A 19 4.99 8.13 -0.47
C VAL A 19 3.54 8.20 0.00
N ALA A 20 2.59 7.84 -0.87
CA ALA A 20 1.21 7.61 -0.45
C ALA A 20 1.12 6.39 0.49
N LEU A 21 0.52 6.60 1.66
CA LEU A 21 0.43 5.61 2.72
C LEU A 21 -0.97 5.54 3.30
N THR A 22 -1.36 4.32 3.64
CA THR A 22 -2.58 3.99 4.35
C THR A 22 -2.28 2.99 5.46
N VAL A 23 -2.98 3.09 6.59
CA VAL A 23 -2.93 2.11 7.67
C VAL A 23 -4.34 1.61 7.94
N ALA A 24 -4.50 0.29 8.02
CA ALA A 24 -5.77 -0.37 8.28
C ALA A 24 -5.71 -1.21 9.56
N ASP A 25 -6.86 -1.36 10.22
CA ASP A 25 -7.03 -2.17 11.42
C ASP A 25 -7.62 -3.55 11.08
N PRO A 26 -6.80 -4.61 11.00
CA PRO A 26 -7.30 -5.96 10.71
C PRO A 26 -8.09 -6.59 11.87
N SER A 27 -8.11 -5.99 13.06
CA SER A 27 -8.90 -6.49 14.19
C SER A 27 -10.38 -6.10 14.08
N GLN A 28 -10.71 -5.15 13.20
CA GLN A 28 -12.07 -4.69 12.98
C GLN A 28 -12.72 -5.39 11.79
N PRO A 29 -14.05 -5.57 11.80
CA PRO A 29 -14.79 -6.09 10.65
C PRO A 29 -14.45 -5.31 9.40
N ASP A 30 -14.22 -6.02 8.30
CA ASP A 30 -13.90 -5.46 6.99
C ASP A 30 -12.55 -4.75 6.87
N CYS A 31 -11.68 -4.77 7.89
CA CYS A 31 -10.35 -4.16 7.88
C CYS A 31 -10.36 -2.69 7.39
N PRO A 32 -11.02 -1.79 8.13
CA PRO A 32 -11.15 -0.39 7.74
C PRO A 32 -9.82 0.36 7.84
N LEU A 33 -9.68 1.39 7.01
CA LEU A 33 -8.61 2.37 7.13
C LEU A 33 -8.76 3.16 8.44
N VAL A 34 -7.67 3.33 9.17
CA VAL A 34 -7.58 4.14 10.40
C VAL A 34 -6.68 5.35 10.26
N ALA A 35 -5.78 5.35 9.27
CA ALA A 35 -4.92 6.50 8.94
C ALA A 35 -4.61 6.52 7.44
N VAL A 36 -4.51 7.71 6.87
CA VAL A 36 -4.01 7.96 5.51
C VAL A 36 -3.21 9.25 5.52
N ASN A 37 -2.20 9.39 4.67
CA ASN A 37 -1.40 10.61 4.63
C ASN A 37 -1.79 11.55 3.47
N GLY A 38 -1.25 12.77 3.47
CA GLY A 38 -1.51 13.77 2.43
C GLY A 38 -1.19 13.28 1.01
N ARG A 39 -0.15 12.45 0.84
CA ARG A 39 0.23 11.87 -0.45
C ARG A 39 -0.85 10.92 -1.01
N PHE A 40 -1.52 10.16 -0.15
CA PHE A 40 -2.67 9.35 -0.55
C PHE A 40 -3.84 10.22 -1.03
N GLN A 41 -4.13 11.30 -0.29
CA GLN A 41 -5.18 12.25 -0.68
C GLN A 41 -4.85 12.93 -2.02
N GLU A 42 -3.63 13.43 -2.20
CA GLU A 42 -3.16 14.05 -3.44
C GLU A 42 -3.32 13.09 -4.64
N MET A 43 -2.96 11.82 -4.46
CA MET A 43 -3.00 10.82 -5.52
C MET A 43 -4.43 10.36 -5.86
N THR A 44 -5.33 10.29 -4.89
CA THR A 44 -6.66 9.67 -5.06
C THR A 44 -7.81 10.66 -5.12
N GLY A 45 -7.61 11.88 -4.63
CA GLY A 45 -8.64 12.90 -4.45
C GLY A 45 -9.54 12.69 -3.23
N TYR A 46 -9.33 11.63 -2.43
CA TYR A 46 -10.14 11.37 -1.24
C TYR A 46 -9.51 12.00 0.01
N ALA A 47 -10.27 12.84 0.72
CA ALA A 47 -9.84 13.37 2.00
C ALA A 47 -9.92 12.28 3.08
N PRO A 48 -9.08 12.34 4.13
CA PRO A 48 -9.11 11.41 5.25
C PRO A 48 -10.53 11.20 5.82
N ALA A 49 -11.28 12.29 6.00
CA ALA A 49 -12.64 12.25 6.55
C ALA A 49 -13.63 11.39 5.74
N ASP A 50 -13.37 11.17 4.44
CA ASP A 50 -14.25 10.37 3.58
C ASP A 50 -13.89 8.87 3.56
N VAL A 51 -12.71 8.50 4.08
CA VAL A 51 -12.12 7.16 3.89
C VAL A 51 -11.78 6.45 5.20
N ILE A 52 -11.52 7.20 6.28
CA ILE A 52 -11.35 6.59 7.61
C ILE A 52 -12.64 5.83 7.98
N GLY A 53 -12.48 4.61 8.50
CA GLY A 53 -13.58 3.70 8.82
C GLY A 53 -14.07 2.85 7.65
N ARG A 54 -13.48 2.98 6.45
CA ARG A 54 -13.88 2.21 5.26
C ARG A 54 -12.76 1.30 4.79
N ASN A 55 -13.10 0.15 4.21
CA ASN A 55 -12.13 -0.68 3.52
C ASN A 55 -11.64 0.01 2.24
N CYS A 56 -10.33 0.00 1.98
CA CYS A 56 -9.70 0.67 0.84
C CYS A 56 -10.17 0.18 -0.55
N ARG A 57 -10.94 -0.92 -0.63
CA ARG A 57 -11.52 -1.42 -1.89
C ARG A 57 -12.45 -0.42 -2.59
N PHE A 58 -12.91 0.66 -1.93
CA PHE A 58 -13.65 1.74 -2.60
C PHE A 58 -12.88 2.33 -3.79
N LEU A 59 -11.54 2.25 -3.79
CA LEU A 59 -10.73 2.66 -4.95
C LEU A 59 -10.97 1.78 -6.19
N GLN A 60 -11.69 0.68 -6.07
CA GLN A 60 -12.01 -0.24 -7.18
C GLN A 60 -13.43 -0.03 -7.70
N ASP A 61 -14.18 0.92 -7.13
CA ASP A 61 -15.56 1.18 -7.52
C ASP A 61 -15.65 1.60 -9.00
N GLY A 62 -16.43 0.83 -9.77
CA GLY A 62 -16.59 1.03 -11.22
C GLY A 62 -15.45 0.50 -12.08
N CYS A 63 -14.43 -0.15 -11.51
CA CYS A 63 -13.46 -0.93 -12.29
C CYS A 63 -14.08 -2.28 -12.71
N ASP A 64 -13.60 -2.86 -13.81
CA ASP A 64 -13.94 -4.24 -14.15
C ASP A 64 -13.40 -5.16 -13.04
N GLY A 65 -14.26 -6.04 -12.51
CA GLY A 65 -13.87 -6.97 -11.46
C GLY A 65 -12.75 -7.91 -11.88
N SER A 66 -12.71 -8.28 -13.16
CA SER A 66 -11.72 -9.20 -13.73
C SER A 66 -10.31 -8.60 -13.77
N ASP A 67 -10.18 -7.27 -13.91
CA ASP A 67 -8.88 -6.57 -13.90
C ASP A 67 -8.11 -6.79 -12.58
N ASN A 68 -8.84 -6.99 -11.49
CA ASN A 68 -8.30 -7.02 -10.14
C ASN A 68 -8.32 -8.39 -9.47
N GLU A 69 -8.95 -9.42 -10.07
CA GLU A 69 -9.21 -10.68 -9.36
C GLU A 69 -7.93 -11.41 -8.93
N ALA A 70 -6.95 -11.53 -9.83
CA ALA A 70 -5.67 -12.16 -9.51
C ALA A 70 -4.91 -11.41 -8.40
N ALA A 71 -4.94 -10.07 -8.43
CA ALA A 71 -4.32 -9.22 -7.42
C ALA A 71 -5.04 -9.32 -6.06
N ARG A 72 -6.38 -9.33 -6.06
CA ARG A 72 -7.19 -9.56 -4.85
C ARG A 72 -6.90 -10.91 -4.22
N GLU A 73 -6.75 -11.97 -5.03
CA GLU A 73 -6.41 -13.30 -4.54
C GLU A 73 -5.00 -13.34 -3.94
N ALA A 74 -4.02 -12.72 -4.59
CA ALA A 74 -2.67 -12.59 -4.05
C ALA A 74 -2.67 -11.85 -2.70
N ILE A 75 -3.45 -10.78 -2.58
CA ILE A 75 -3.66 -10.04 -1.33
C ILE A 75 -4.24 -10.95 -0.24
N ARG A 76 -5.36 -11.65 -0.51
CA ARG A 76 -6.00 -12.57 0.46
C ARG A 76 -5.03 -13.66 0.91
N THR A 77 -4.32 -14.27 -0.03
CA THR A 77 -3.35 -15.33 0.24
C THR A 77 -2.17 -14.83 1.09
N ALA A 78 -1.63 -13.65 0.81
CA ALA A 78 -0.51 -13.10 1.57
C ALA A 78 -0.91 -12.69 2.99
N LEU A 79 -2.04 -11.99 3.14
CA LEU A 79 -2.52 -11.52 4.44
C LEU A 79 -2.93 -12.68 5.36
N SER A 80 -3.52 -13.76 4.84
CA SER A 80 -3.81 -14.97 5.64
C SER A 80 -2.56 -15.64 6.21
N ARG A 81 -1.39 -15.36 5.64
CA ARG A 81 -0.08 -15.86 6.09
C ARG A 81 0.75 -14.81 6.82
N ALA A 82 0.17 -13.64 7.13
CA ALA A 82 0.86 -12.50 7.72
C ALA A 82 2.15 -12.12 6.96
N ARG A 83 2.09 -12.13 5.62
CA ARG A 83 3.20 -11.75 4.72
C ARG A 83 2.89 -10.47 3.95
N GLY A 84 3.95 -9.78 3.55
CA GLY A 84 3.85 -8.68 2.61
C GLY A 84 3.50 -9.15 1.20
N VAL A 85 2.95 -8.23 0.41
CA VAL A 85 2.54 -8.49 -0.98
C VAL A 85 2.73 -7.24 -1.82
N GLU A 86 3.10 -7.46 -3.08
CA GLU A 86 3.22 -6.45 -4.12
C GLU A 86 2.26 -6.83 -5.25
N VAL A 87 1.39 -5.91 -5.67
CA VAL A 87 0.44 -6.14 -6.77
C VAL A 87 0.23 -4.85 -7.55
N VAL A 88 -0.29 -4.97 -8.78
CA VAL A 88 -0.88 -3.83 -9.49
C VAL A 88 -2.39 -4.02 -9.54
N LEU A 89 -3.14 -3.00 -9.15
CA LEU A 89 -4.59 -2.95 -9.19
C LEU A 89 -5.06 -1.83 -10.12
N ARG A 90 -6.13 -2.07 -10.87
CA ARG A 90 -6.90 -0.99 -11.50
C ARG A 90 -7.71 -0.28 -10.44
N ASN A 91 -7.50 1.02 -10.28
CA ASN A 91 -8.21 1.86 -9.32
C ASN A 91 -8.83 3.09 -10.00
N ARG A 92 -9.72 3.78 -9.28
CA ARG A 92 -10.43 4.97 -9.70
C ARG A 92 -10.28 6.07 -8.64
N THR A 93 -9.92 7.27 -9.06
CA THR A 93 -9.90 8.46 -8.19
C THR A 93 -11.32 8.88 -7.82
N ARG A 94 -11.44 9.81 -6.86
CA ARG A 94 -12.71 10.45 -6.50
C ARG A 94 -13.41 11.06 -7.72
N ASP A 95 -12.63 11.69 -8.59
CA ASP A 95 -13.13 12.38 -9.78
C ASP A 95 -13.41 11.44 -10.97
N GLY A 96 -13.21 10.13 -10.79
CA GLY A 96 -13.54 9.11 -11.79
C GLY A 96 -12.40 8.71 -12.72
N GLU A 97 -11.20 9.25 -12.56
CA GLU A 97 -10.03 8.88 -13.36
C GLU A 97 -9.56 7.47 -12.98
N PHE A 98 -9.46 6.59 -13.97
CA PHE A 98 -8.90 5.26 -13.76
C PHE A 98 -7.38 5.25 -13.90
N PHE A 99 -6.69 4.61 -12.95
CA PHE A 99 -5.24 4.51 -12.94
C PHE A 99 -4.77 3.13 -12.46
N ASP A 100 -3.53 2.78 -12.81
CA ASP A 100 -2.90 1.55 -12.37
C ASP A 100 -2.11 1.83 -11.10
N ASN A 101 -2.55 1.23 -9.99
CA ASN A 101 -2.00 1.40 -8.67
C ASN A 101 -1.04 0.25 -8.35
N PHE A 102 0.25 0.52 -8.33
CA PHE A 102 1.23 -0.36 -7.72
C PHE A 102 1.09 -0.28 -6.19
N LEU A 103 0.55 -1.34 -5.60
CA LEU A 103 0.28 -1.48 -4.17
C LEU A 103 1.32 -2.39 -3.54
N ILE A 104 2.04 -1.86 -2.55
CA ILE A 104 2.85 -2.62 -1.61
C ILE A 104 2.09 -2.67 -0.28
N MET A 105 1.89 -3.85 0.29
CA MET A 105 1.14 -3.98 1.54
C MET A 105 1.83 -4.94 2.51
N HIS A 106 1.96 -4.55 3.77
CA HIS A 106 2.63 -5.33 4.81
C HIS A 106 1.86 -5.30 6.12
N PRO A 107 1.67 -6.47 6.77
CA PRO A 107 1.27 -6.51 8.16
C PRO A 107 2.45 -6.04 9.04
N VAL A 108 2.15 -5.13 9.96
CA VAL A 108 3.10 -4.57 10.94
C VAL A 108 2.54 -4.70 12.35
N ALA A 109 3.41 -4.51 13.34
CA ALA A 109 3.00 -4.42 14.73
C ALA A 109 3.29 -3.02 15.26
N LEU A 110 2.25 -2.30 15.66
CA LEU A 110 2.34 -0.94 16.18
C LEU A 110 2.44 -0.97 17.71
N SER A 111 3.36 -0.16 18.26
CA SER A 111 3.49 0.21 19.69
C SER A 111 3.57 -0.94 20.73
N TYR A 112 3.61 -0.57 22.02
CA TYR A 112 3.64 -1.49 23.17
C TYR A 112 2.43 -2.43 23.10
N GLY A 113 2.65 -3.74 23.12
CA GLY A 113 1.59 -4.75 22.94
C GLY A 113 1.50 -5.37 21.55
N ASN A 114 2.33 -4.96 20.58
CA ASN A 114 2.43 -5.60 19.26
C ASN A 114 1.08 -5.59 18.52
N THR A 115 0.40 -4.44 18.51
CA THR A 115 -0.95 -4.32 17.97
C THR A 115 -0.92 -4.49 16.45
N PRO A 116 -1.63 -5.49 15.89
CA PRO A 116 -1.60 -5.75 14.46
C PRO A 116 -2.19 -4.60 13.65
N ALA A 117 -1.47 -4.17 12.63
CA ALA A 117 -1.98 -3.23 11.62
C ALA A 117 -1.50 -3.65 10.23
N ILE A 118 -2.12 -3.10 9.19
CA ILE A 118 -1.69 -3.29 7.81
C ILE A 118 -1.29 -1.94 7.24
N VAL A 119 -0.03 -1.81 6.80
CA VAL A 119 0.47 -0.64 6.08
C VAL A 119 0.38 -0.93 4.59
N GLY A 120 -0.27 -0.05 3.85
CA GLY A 120 -0.31 -0.04 2.40
C GLY A 120 0.40 1.19 1.85
N SER A 121 1.14 1.03 0.76
CA SER A 121 1.68 2.13 -0.02
C SER A 121 1.24 2.03 -1.46
N GLN A 122 0.76 3.15 -1.99
CA GLN A 122 0.19 3.23 -3.33
C GLN A 122 1.11 4.07 -4.22
N PHE A 123 1.25 3.65 -5.47
CA PHE A 123 2.04 4.36 -6.45
C PHE A 123 1.39 4.26 -7.82
N ARG A 124 1.10 5.42 -8.42
CA ARG A 124 0.47 5.50 -9.73
C ARG A 124 1.49 5.16 -10.82
N ILE A 125 1.25 4.07 -11.55
CA ILE A 125 2.03 3.75 -12.75
C ILE A 125 1.47 4.57 -13.92
N THR A 126 2.38 5.17 -14.69
CA THR A 126 2.09 5.89 -15.93
C THR A 126 3.01 5.39 -17.05
N GLY A 127 2.74 5.77 -18.31
CA GLY A 127 3.64 5.45 -19.42
C GLY A 127 5.04 6.09 -19.32
N ARG A 128 5.29 6.94 -18.31
CA ARG A 128 6.60 7.56 -18.03
C ARG A 128 7.28 6.97 -16.79
N THR A 129 6.63 6.04 -16.09
CA THR A 129 7.19 5.40 -14.90
C THR A 129 8.40 4.56 -15.30
N THR A 130 9.53 4.85 -14.67
CA THR A 130 10.80 4.15 -14.87
C THR A 130 11.03 3.12 -13.77
N ASP A 131 11.98 2.20 -14.01
CA ASP A 131 12.44 1.28 -12.97
C ASP A 131 13.02 2.02 -11.76
N SER A 132 13.64 3.19 -11.98
CA SER A 132 14.19 4.02 -10.89
C SER A 132 13.09 4.55 -9.99
N ASP A 133 11.98 5.02 -10.56
CA ASP A 133 10.85 5.53 -9.78
C ASP A 133 10.24 4.43 -8.89
N VAL A 134 10.09 3.23 -9.46
CA VAL A 134 9.57 2.06 -8.73
C VAL A 134 10.54 1.62 -7.63
N ALA A 135 11.84 1.60 -7.90
CA ALA A 135 12.85 1.25 -6.91
C ALA A 135 12.92 2.28 -5.78
N GLU A 136 12.80 3.57 -6.09
CA GLU A 136 12.77 4.65 -5.11
C GLU A 136 11.53 4.54 -4.21
N GLN A 137 10.34 4.36 -4.82
CA GLN A 137 9.10 4.09 -4.08
C GLN A 137 9.27 2.93 -3.10
N ALA A 138 9.77 1.78 -3.58
CA ALA A 138 9.97 0.60 -2.77
C ALA A 138 10.97 0.83 -1.62
N ASN A 139 12.04 1.59 -1.86
CA ASN A 139 13.00 1.95 -0.81
C ASN A 139 12.38 2.87 0.26
N GLN A 140 11.56 3.83 -0.15
CA GLN A 140 10.84 4.70 0.79
C GLN A 140 9.82 3.90 1.62
N VAL A 141 9.14 2.92 1.03
CA VAL A 141 8.26 1.98 1.76
C VAL A 141 9.05 1.12 2.74
N ARG A 142 10.19 0.56 2.32
CA ARG A 142 11.08 -0.21 3.20
C ARG A 142 11.49 0.61 4.43
N GLU A 143 11.85 1.88 4.24
CA GLU A 143 12.21 2.78 5.33
C GLU A 143 11.02 3.09 6.24
N THR A 144 9.84 3.27 5.67
CA THR A 144 8.57 3.43 6.40
C THR A 144 8.31 2.24 7.32
N LEU A 145 8.36 1.02 6.78
CA LEU A 145 8.14 -0.21 7.55
C LEU A 145 9.17 -0.37 8.67
N SER A 146 10.41 0.04 8.41
CA SER A 146 11.49 0.00 9.41
C SER A 146 11.24 1.00 10.55
N ARG A 147 10.63 2.16 10.26
CA ARG A 147 10.24 3.16 11.26
C ARG A 147 9.00 2.75 12.06
N LEU A 148 8.03 2.07 11.45
CA LEU A 148 6.78 1.70 12.13
C LEU A 148 6.91 0.45 13.01
N ASN A 149 7.80 -0.50 12.69
CA ASN A 149 8.01 -1.74 13.44
C ASN A 149 8.88 -1.58 14.71
N PHE A 150 8.67 -0.52 15.52
CA PHE A 150 9.67 0.02 16.46
C PHE A 150 10.27 -0.93 17.52
N GLU A 151 9.84 -2.17 17.71
CA GLU A 151 10.44 -3.05 18.73
C GLU A 151 10.82 -4.46 18.30
N ARG A 152 10.49 -4.93 17.08
CA ARG A 152 10.52 -6.37 16.82
C ARG A 152 11.67 -6.95 16.00
N ASN A 153 12.72 -6.20 15.63
CA ASN A 153 14.03 -6.77 15.22
C ASN A 153 15.08 -5.67 14.96
N ARG A 154 16.02 -5.49 15.90
CA ARG A 154 17.30 -4.77 15.67
C ARG A 154 18.21 -5.46 14.63
N LEU A 155 17.84 -6.65 14.16
CA LEU A 155 18.51 -7.32 13.05
C LEU A 155 17.95 -6.77 11.74
N ARG A 156 18.77 -5.98 11.02
CA ARG A 156 18.62 -5.61 9.60
C ARG A 156 17.62 -6.50 8.86
N ASP A 157 16.38 -6.04 8.68
CA ASP A 157 15.26 -6.87 8.21
C ASP A 157 15.53 -7.36 6.77
N GLU A 158 16.12 -8.56 6.63
CA GLU A 158 16.48 -9.15 5.32
C GLU A 158 15.25 -9.30 4.43
N ARG A 159 14.09 -9.40 5.07
CA ARG A 159 12.75 -9.54 4.48
C ARG A 159 12.42 -8.46 3.45
N TYR A 160 12.99 -7.26 3.58
CA TYR A 160 12.72 -6.16 2.66
C TYR A 160 13.89 -5.83 1.73
N ARG A 161 15.03 -6.55 1.82
CA ARG A 161 16.21 -6.26 1.00
C ARG A 161 15.95 -6.45 -0.49
N SER A 162 15.07 -7.38 -0.83
CA SER A 162 14.68 -7.64 -2.22
C SER A 162 13.56 -6.74 -2.71
N LEU A 163 12.91 -5.94 -1.85
CA LEU A 163 11.67 -5.23 -2.17
C LEU A 163 11.82 -4.38 -3.44
N ALA A 164 12.84 -3.52 -3.51
CA ALA A 164 13.06 -2.70 -4.70
C ALA A 164 13.27 -3.53 -5.98
N ARG A 165 13.99 -4.66 -5.90
CA ARG A 165 14.22 -5.52 -7.06
C ARG A 165 12.93 -6.22 -7.49
N SER A 166 12.18 -6.80 -6.56
CA SER A 166 10.92 -7.48 -6.87
C SER A 166 9.84 -6.51 -7.35
N SER A 167 9.76 -5.31 -6.78
CA SER A 167 8.90 -4.22 -7.24
C SER A 167 9.16 -3.90 -8.71
N VAL A 168 10.43 -3.66 -9.08
CA VAL A 168 10.82 -3.33 -10.45
C VAL A 168 10.46 -4.45 -11.41
N GLU A 169 10.78 -5.71 -11.07
CA GLU A 169 10.47 -6.86 -11.92
C GLU A 169 8.96 -7.03 -12.13
N LEU A 170 8.17 -6.85 -11.07
CA LEU A 170 6.72 -6.93 -11.12
C LEU A 170 6.13 -5.82 -12.00
N VAL A 171 6.50 -4.56 -11.75
CA VAL A 171 5.96 -3.42 -12.52
C VAL A 171 6.41 -3.48 -13.98
N ARG A 172 7.64 -3.92 -14.27
CA ARG A 172 8.11 -4.14 -15.63
C ARG A 172 7.31 -5.21 -16.36
N THR A 173 7.11 -6.37 -15.72
CA THR A 173 6.32 -7.48 -16.28
C THR A 173 4.88 -7.06 -16.52
N TRP A 174 4.28 -6.34 -15.58
CA TRP A 174 2.93 -5.81 -15.72
C TRP A 174 2.84 -4.78 -16.85
N SER A 175 3.78 -3.84 -16.93
CA SER A 175 3.81 -2.78 -17.96
C SER A 175 3.97 -3.37 -19.35
N TYR A 176 4.81 -4.41 -19.50
CA TYR A 176 4.96 -5.14 -20.76
C TYR A 176 3.65 -5.77 -21.22
N ARG A 177 2.89 -6.41 -20.31
CA ARG A 177 1.58 -6.98 -20.66
C ARG A 177 0.53 -5.92 -20.99
N ARG A 178 0.57 -4.77 -20.31
CA ARG A 178 -0.43 -3.70 -20.45
C ARG A 178 -0.21 -2.83 -21.70
N TYR A 179 1.05 -2.50 -21.99
CA TYR A 179 1.43 -1.53 -23.03
C TYR A 179 2.25 -2.13 -24.16
N GLY A 180 2.88 -3.30 -23.97
CA GLY A 180 3.79 -3.93 -24.93
C GLY A 180 3.11 -4.83 -25.99
N GLN A 181 1.79 -5.01 -25.94
CA GLN A 181 1.03 -5.78 -26.95
C GLN A 181 0.68 -4.96 -28.21
N GLY A 182 1.30 -3.80 -28.40
CA GLY A 182 1.16 -2.97 -29.59
C GLY A 182 2.47 -2.88 -30.36
N ASN A 183 2.83 -3.94 -31.07
CA ASN A 183 3.70 -3.89 -32.26
C ASN A 183 3.43 -5.09 -33.16
#